data_AF-A0A2V4A3D3-F1
#
_entry.id   AF-A0A2V4A3D3-F1
#
_cell.length_a   1.000
_cell.length_b   1.000
_cell.length_c   1.000
_cell.angle_alpha   90.00
_cell.angle_beta   90.00
_cell.angle_gamma   90.00
#
_symmetry.space_group_name_H-M   'P 1'
#
loop_
_entity.id
_entity.type
_entity.pdbx_description
1 polymer ?
#
loop_
_entity_poly.entity_id
_entity_poly.type
_entity_poly.pdbx_seq_one_letter_code
_entity_poly.pdbx_strand_id
1 'polypeptide(L)'
;MRPKTDEHEKLDVLLVVRLSKLEKRLLEKRSREEGYRTLSDFCRAKLIKRREIKKIEVSEEFVIITKKLDYDLNKVGVNLNQVAKAINSSQIYQLSKADQVVFQRLLQELRNCFSVLQNYMDMIE
;
A
#
# COMPACT_ATOMS: atom_id res chain seq x y z
N MET A 1 7.56 -7.85 -12.02
CA MET A 1 9.01 -8.08 -11.78
C MET A 1 9.41 -7.34 -10.50
N ARG A 2 10.31 -7.89 -9.67
CA ARG A 2 10.88 -7.15 -8.53
C ARG A 2 11.94 -6.16 -9.07
N PRO A 3 11.92 -4.87 -8.69
CA PRO A 3 12.96 -3.94 -9.10
C PRO A 3 14.34 -4.42 -8.62
N LYS A 4 15.39 -4.11 -9.40
CA LYS A 4 16.77 -4.43 -9.03
C LYS A 4 17.11 -3.63 -7.76
N THR A 5 17.57 -4.34 -6.72
CA THR A 5 18.13 -3.73 -5.52
C THR A 5 19.42 -3.00 -5.87
N ASP A 6 19.60 -1.79 -5.36
CA ASP A 6 20.82 -1.00 -5.53
C ASP A 6 22.05 -1.80 -5.05
N GLU A 7 23.21 -1.62 -5.68
CA GLU A 7 24.46 -2.29 -5.31
C GLU A 7 24.80 -2.06 -3.82
N HIS A 8 24.51 -0.86 -3.31
CA HIS A 8 24.76 -0.48 -1.91
C HIS A 8 23.78 -1.10 -0.89
N GLU A 9 22.66 -1.67 -1.35
CA GLU A 9 21.67 -2.34 -0.50
C GLU A 9 21.80 -3.87 -0.50
N LYS A 10 22.75 -4.42 -1.27
CA LYS A 10 23.00 -5.86 -1.30
C LYS A 10 23.60 -6.32 0.03
N LEU A 11 23.05 -7.42 0.53
CA LEU A 11 23.49 -8.05 1.76
C LEU A 11 24.42 -9.21 1.40
N ASP A 12 25.70 -9.06 1.72
CA ASP A 12 26.82 -9.93 1.37
C ASP A 12 27.26 -10.86 2.52
N VAL A 13 27.00 -10.47 3.78
CA VAL A 13 27.32 -11.28 4.96
C VAL A 13 26.23 -12.33 5.25
N LEU A 14 26.65 -13.58 5.44
CA LEU A 14 25.78 -14.72 5.74
C LEU A 14 25.77 -15.05 7.24
N LEU A 15 24.57 -15.33 7.77
CA LEU A 15 24.38 -15.90 9.10
C LEU A 15 23.87 -17.34 8.95
N VAL A 16 24.63 -18.31 9.48
CA VAL A 16 24.26 -19.73 9.46
C VAL A 16 23.91 -20.19 10.87
N VAL A 17 22.70 -20.71 11.04
CA VAL A 17 22.20 -21.23 12.32
C VAL A 17 21.88 -22.71 12.15
N ARG A 18 22.34 -23.55 13.09
CA ARG A 18 21.98 -24.97 13.14
C ARG A 18 20.67 -25.12 13.89
N LEU A 19 19.71 -25.79 13.26
CA LEU A 19 18.38 -26.07 13.81
C LEU A 19 18.09 -27.56 13.67
N SER A 20 17.38 -28.12 14.64
CA SER A 20 16.70 -29.40 14.47
C SER A 20 15.62 -29.31 13.38
N LYS A 21 15.18 -30.47 12.88
CA LYS A 21 14.11 -30.54 11.88
C LYS A 21 12.80 -29.92 12.41
N LEU A 22 12.52 -30.08 13.70
CA LEU A 22 11.31 -29.54 14.33
C LEU A 22 11.38 -28.02 14.46
N GLU A 23 12.49 -27.49 14.95
CA GLU A 23 12.69 -26.04 15.08
C GLU A 23 12.58 -25.33 13.73
N LYS A 24 13.19 -25.91 12.68
CA LYS A 24 13.08 -25.37 11.32
C LYS A 24 11.63 -25.30 10.84
N ARG A 25 10.84 -26.35 11.07
CA ARG A 25 9.42 -26.36 10.68
C ARG A 25 8.61 -25.33 11.46
N LEU A 26 8.82 -25.21 12.77
CA LEU A 26 8.14 -24.22 13.60
C LEU A 26 8.47 -22.80 13.15
N LEU A 27 9.74 -22.53 12.84
CA LEU A 27 10.19 -21.23 12.35
C LEU A 27 9.55 -20.88 11.00
N GLU A 28 9.52 -21.83 10.06
CA GLU A 28 8.87 -21.66 8.76
C GLU A 28 7.36 -21.48 8.85
N LYS A 29 6.71 -22.17 9.79
CA LYS A 29 5.27 -22.02 10.04
C LYS A 29 4.98 -20.61 10.57
N ARG A 30 5.68 -20.20 11.62
CA ARG A 30 5.53 -18.87 12.22
C ARG A 30 5.82 -17.74 11.23
N SER A 31 6.87 -17.87 10.42
CA SER A 31 7.19 -16.88 9.38
C SER A 31 6.04 -16.69 8.37
N ARG A 32 5.33 -17.76 8.03
CA ARG A 32 4.18 -17.71 7.11
C ARG A 32 2.94 -17.13 7.78
N GLU A 33 2.65 -17.53 9.01
CA GLU A 33 1.52 -17.03 9.79
C GLU A 33 1.61 -15.52 10.03
N GLU A 34 2.83 -15.01 10.21
CA GLU A 34 3.09 -13.57 10.38
C GLU A 34 3.22 -12.80 9.05
N GLY A 35 2.98 -13.46 7.90
CA GLY A 35 2.87 -12.81 6.59
C GLY A 35 4.19 -12.44 5.90
N TYR A 36 5.33 -12.98 6.34
CA TYR A 36 6.61 -12.70 5.70
C TYR A 36 6.84 -13.57 4.47
N ARG A 37 7.39 -12.95 3.42
CA ARG A 37 7.72 -13.64 2.16
C ARG A 37 8.93 -14.57 2.27
N THR A 38 9.91 -14.24 3.11
CA THR A 38 11.11 -15.06 3.33
C THR A 38 11.48 -15.14 4.80
N LEU A 39 12.13 -16.25 5.19
CA LEU A 39 12.72 -16.40 6.53
C LEU A 39 13.75 -15.31 6.83
N SER A 40 14.47 -14.83 5.81
CA SER A 40 15.47 -13.78 5.98
C SER A 40 14.82 -12.46 6.41
N ASP A 41 13.68 -12.10 5.79
CA ASP A 41 12.91 -10.92 6.17
C ASP A 41 12.30 -11.07 7.56
N PHE A 42 11.77 -12.25 7.87
CA PHE A 42 11.24 -12.59 9.20
C PHE A 42 12.31 -12.42 10.28
N CYS A 43 13.47 -13.05 10.11
CA CYS A 43 14.57 -13.00 11.07
C CYS A 43 15.09 -11.57 11.26
N ARG A 44 15.25 -10.79 10.19
CA ARG A 44 15.67 -9.38 10.33
C ARG A 44 14.61 -8.55 11.09
N ALA A 45 13.33 -8.78 10.80
CA ALA A 45 12.27 -8.05 11.47
C ALA A 45 12.18 -8.38 12.97
N LYS A 46 12.37 -9.65 13.34
CA LYS A 46 12.29 -10.11 14.74
C LYS A 46 13.57 -9.90 15.53
N LEU A 47 14.71 -10.31 15.00
CA LEU A 47 15.99 -10.31 15.71
C LEU A 47 16.65 -8.93 15.73
N ILE A 48 16.61 -8.20 14.60
CA ILE A 48 17.27 -6.89 14.49
C ILE A 48 16.29 -5.77 14.83
N LYS A 49 15.15 -5.71 14.12
CA LYS A 49 14.21 -4.59 14.24
C LYS A 49 13.24 -4.72 15.43
N ARG A 50 13.27 -5.85 16.13
CA ARG A 50 12.38 -6.18 17.28
C ARG A 50 10.91 -5.82 17.02
N ARG A 51 10.45 -6.02 15.79
CA ARG A 51 9.07 -5.68 15.40
C ARG A 51 8.10 -6.68 16.02
N GLU A 52 7.32 -6.21 16.97
CA GLU A 52 6.08 -6.84 17.36
C GLU A 52 5.07 -6.63 16.24
N ILE A 53 4.65 -7.72 15.59
CA ILE A 53 3.54 -7.62 14.63
C ILE A 53 2.27 -7.73 15.47
N LYS A 54 1.54 -6.62 15.54
CA LYS A 54 0.13 -6.67 15.88
C LYS A 54 -0.60 -7.12 14.63
N LYS A 55 -1.07 -8.37 14.62
CA LYS A 55 -1.95 -8.85 13.56
C LYS A 55 -3.27 -8.11 13.74
N ILE A 56 -3.54 -7.15 12.85
CA ILE A 56 -4.83 -6.47 12.82
C ILE A 56 -5.81 -7.45 12.18
N GLU A 57 -6.65 -8.06 13.00
CA GLU A 57 -7.73 -8.91 12.53
C GLU A 57 -8.93 -8.01 12.22
N VAL A 58 -9.23 -7.88 10.93
CA VAL A 58 -10.40 -7.16 10.42
C VAL A 58 -11.44 -8.16 9.93
N SER A 59 -12.72 -7.79 9.99
CA SER A 59 -13.79 -8.64 9.47
C SER A 59 -13.62 -8.87 7.96
N GLU A 60 -14.08 -10.02 7.47
CA GLU A 60 -14.07 -10.31 6.02
C GLU A 60 -14.86 -9.24 5.23
N GLU A 61 -15.95 -8.75 5.81
CA GLU A 61 -16.75 -7.66 5.25
C GLU A 61 -15.92 -6.39 5.06
N PHE A 62 -15.11 -6.02 6.06
CA PHE A 62 -14.23 -4.86 5.95
C PHE A 62 -13.23 -5.04 4.80
N VAL A 63 -12.61 -6.22 4.68
CA VAL A 63 -11.67 -6.51 3.58
C VAL A 63 -12.34 -6.37 2.21
N ILE A 64 -13.56 -6.86 2.06
CA ILE A 64 -14.33 -6.75 0.81
C ILE A 64 -14.62 -5.28 0.48
N ILE A 65 -15.11 -4.52 1.47
CA ILE A 65 -15.43 -3.10 1.31
C ILE A 65 -14.18 -2.30 0.93
N THR A 66 -13.06 -2.51 1.63
CA THR A 66 -11.81 -1.79 1.35
C THR A 66 -11.26 -2.12 -0.03
N LYS A 67 -11.33 -3.38 -0.48
CA LYS A 67 -10.91 -3.77 -1.83
C LYS A 67 -11.79 -3.13 -2.91
N LYS A 68 -13.10 -3.06 -2.67
CA LYS A 68 -14.03 -2.39 -3.59
C LYS A 68 -13.72 -0.90 -3.67
N LEU A 69 -13.48 -0.26 -2.52
CA LEU A 69 -13.09 1.14 -2.45
C LEU A 69 -11.78 1.40 -3.21
N ASP A 70 -10.75 0.58 -3.00
CA ASP A 70 -9.46 0.68 -3.72
C ASP A 70 -9.65 0.57 -5.23
N TYR A 71 -10.46 -0.39 -5.68
CA TYR A 71 -10.79 -0.57 -7.09
C TYR A 71 -11.52 0.65 -7.69
N ASP A 72 -12.50 1.20 -6.98
CA ASP A 72 -13.27 2.36 -7.44
C ASP A 72 -12.39 3.63 -7.46
N LEU A 73 -11.53 3.82 -6.46
CA LEU A 73 -10.54 4.90 -6.44
C LEU A 73 -9.54 4.80 -7.59
N ASN A 74 -9.08 3.59 -7.90
CA ASN A 74 -8.17 3.36 -9.03
C ASN A 74 -8.83 3.75 -10.37
N LYS A 75 -10.13 3.44 -10.56
CA LYS A 75 -10.88 3.88 -11.75
C LYS A 75 -10.95 5.40 -11.86
N VAL A 76 -11.24 6.09 -10.76
CA VAL A 76 -11.26 7.56 -10.71
C VAL A 76 -9.89 8.11 -11.09
N GLY A 77 -8.81 7.54 -10.53
CA GLY A 77 -7.43 7.93 -10.85
C GLY A 77 -7.07 7.74 -12.33
N VAL A 78 -7.48 6.62 -12.94
CA VAL A 78 -7.26 6.37 -14.37
C VAL A 78 -8.00 7.40 -15.23
N ASN A 79 -9.25 7.72 -14.92
CA ASN A 79 -10.03 8.71 -15.67
C ASN A 79 -9.40 10.11 -15.55
N LEU A 80 -8.97 10.52 -14.35
CA LEU A 80 -8.26 11.78 -14.14
C LEU A 80 -6.95 11.83 -14.96
N ASN A 81 -6.20 10.74 -15.01
CA ASN A 81 -4.98 10.67 -15.80
C ASN A 81 -5.26 10.78 -17.31
N GLN A 82 -6.36 10.21 -17.79
CA GLN A 82 -6.77 10.36 -19.20
C GLN A 82 -7.14 11.81 -19.53
N VAL A 83 -7.90 12.48 -18.65
CA VAL A 83 -8.22 13.90 -18.77
C VAL A 83 -6.95 14.75 -18.80
N ALA A 84 -6.02 14.51 -17.88
CA ALA A 84 -4.75 15.24 -17.82
C ALA A 84 -3.93 15.04 -19.10
N LYS A 85 -3.86 13.81 -19.62
CA LYS A 85 -3.20 13.52 -20.91
C LYS A 85 -3.87 14.24 -22.07
N ALA A 86 -5.19 14.26 -22.12
CA ALA A 86 -5.94 14.95 -23.16
C ALA A 86 -5.66 16.46 -23.15
N ILE A 87 -5.68 17.10 -21.98
CA ILE A 87 -5.33 18.52 -21.81
C ILE A 87 -3.88 18.78 -22.24
N ASN A 88 -2.94 17.94 -21.80
CA ASN A 88 -1.52 18.12 -22.11
C ASN A 88 -1.17 17.84 -23.58
N SER A 89 -1.92 16.98 -24.27
CA SER A 89 -1.67 16.62 -25.67
C SER A 89 -2.29 17.57 -26.66
N SER A 90 -3.30 18.35 -26.26
CA SER A 90 -3.97 19.29 -27.14
C SER A 90 -3.48 20.71 -26.89
N GLN A 91 -2.69 21.24 -27.81
CA GLN A 91 -2.23 22.64 -27.84
C GLN A 91 -3.37 23.69 -27.87
N ILE A 92 -4.64 23.25 -27.97
CA ILE A 92 -5.83 24.08 -28.24
C ILE A 92 -7.00 23.78 -27.27
N TYR A 93 -6.95 22.73 -26.44
CA TYR A 93 -8.07 22.44 -25.53
C TYR A 93 -8.05 23.37 -24.32
N GLN A 94 -8.69 24.52 -24.49
CA GLN A 94 -9.01 25.40 -23.38
C GLN A 94 -10.21 24.82 -22.64
N LEU A 95 -9.97 24.34 -21.41
CA LEU A 95 -11.02 23.96 -20.48
C LEU A 95 -12.09 25.05 -20.46
N SER A 96 -13.32 24.69 -20.81
CA SER A 96 -14.42 25.65 -20.78
C SER A 96 -14.70 26.07 -19.34
N LYS A 97 -15.40 27.19 -19.15
CA LYS A 97 -15.87 27.59 -17.82
C LYS A 97 -16.72 26.50 -17.16
N ALA A 98 -17.48 25.73 -17.94
CA ALA A 98 -18.28 24.62 -17.43
C ALA A 98 -17.38 23.49 -16.89
N ASP A 99 -16.32 23.13 -17.61
CA ASP A 99 -15.36 22.11 -17.18
C ASP A 99 -14.66 22.54 -15.89
N GLN A 100 -14.25 23.81 -15.80
CA GLN A 100 -13.60 24.36 -14.60
C GLN A 100 -14.51 24.28 -13.36
N VAL A 101 -15.80 24.58 -13.50
CA VAL A 101 -16.78 24.46 -12.41
C VAL A 101 -16.93 23.00 -11.97
N VAL A 102 -16.97 22.05 -12.92
CA VAL A 102 -17.04 20.62 -12.61
C VAL A 102 -15.78 20.16 -11.87
N PHE A 103 -14.58 20.56 -12.33
CA PHE A 103 -13.34 20.21 -11.66
C PHE A 103 -13.23 20.81 -10.25
N GLN A 104 -13.66 22.06 -10.06
CA GLN A 104 -13.70 22.68 -8.73
C GLN A 104 -14.63 21.93 -7.78
N ARG A 105 -15.81 21.51 -8.27
CA ARG A 105 -16.75 20.73 -7.47
C ARG A 105 -16.18 19.36 -7.12
N LEU A 106 -15.56 18.66 -8.07
CA LEU A 106 -14.88 17.38 -7.82
C LEU A 106 -13.75 17.52 -6.79
N LEU A 107 -12.95 18.58 -6.88
CA LEU A 107 -11.90 18.87 -5.91
C LEU A 107 -12.46 19.10 -4.51
N GLN A 108 -13.58 19.82 -4.40
CA GLN A 108 -14.23 20.07 -3.12
C GLN A 108 -14.78 18.79 -2.50
N GLU A 109 -15.42 17.93 -3.28
CA GLU A 109 -15.91 16.62 -2.79
C GLU A 109 -14.75 15.73 -2.34
N LEU A 110 -13.65 15.70 -3.08
CA LEU A 110 -12.45 14.97 -2.67
C LEU A 110 -11.90 15.50 -1.34
N ARG A 111 -11.83 16.82 -1.15
CA ARG A 111 -11.40 17.43 0.12
C ARG A 111 -12.32 17.06 1.27
N ASN A 112 -13.63 17.04 1.04
CA ASN A 112 -14.61 16.64 2.05
C ASN A 112 -14.40 15.17 2.44
N CYS A 113 -14.22 14.27 1.47
CA CYS A 113 -13.91 12.87 1.72
C CYS A 113 -12.61 12.69 2.52
N PHE A 114 -11.54 13.42 2.15
CA PHE A 114 -10.28 13.37 2.89
C PHE A 114 -10.43 13.87 4.33
N SER A 115 -11.20 14.95 4.56
CA SER A 115 -11.46 15.46 5.91
C SER A 115 -12.16 14.42 6.79
N VAL A 116 -13.18 13.73 6.24
CA VAL A 116 -13.87 12.64 6.95
C VAL A 116 -12.92 11.50 7.28
N LEU A 117 -12.10 11.07 6.32
CA LEU A 117 -11.12 10.00 6.54
C LEU A 117 -10.05 10.40 7.57
N GLN A 118 -9.60 11.65 7.56
CA GLN A 118 -8.64 12.18 8.52
C GLN A 118 -9.22 12.14 9.95
N ASN A 119 -10.47 12.55 10.14
CA ASN A 119 -11.13 12.49 11.45
C ASN A 119 -11.19 11.06 12.01
N TYR A 120 -11.37 10.05 11.15
CA TYR A 120 -11.31 8.65 11.59
C TYR A 120 -9.90 8.18 11.92
N MET A 121 -8.87 8.67 11.21
CA MET A 121 -7.49 8.37 11.53
C MET A 121 -7.06 8.99 12.87
N ASP A 122 -7.46 10.23 13.12
CA ASP A 122 -7.13 10.95 14.36
C ASP A 122 -7.80 10.32 15.60
N MET A 123 -8.87 9.55 15.42
CA MET A 123 -9.52 8.77 16.50
C MET A 123 -8.80 7.44 16.81
N ILE A 124 -7.83 7.02 15.99
CA ILE A 124 -7.09 5.76 16.15
C ILE A 124 -5.72 6.00 16.84
N GLU A 125 -5.25 7.25 16.94
CA GLU A 125 -4.10 7.66 17.75
C GLU A 125 -4.46 7.87 19.24
#